data_AF-U5W131-F1
#
_entry.id   AF-U5W131-F1
#
_cell.length_a   1.000
_cell.length_b   1.000
_cell.length_c   1.000
_cell.angle_alpha   90.00
_cell.angle_beta   90.00
_cell.angle_gamma   90.00
#
_symmetry.space_group_name_H-M   'P 1'
#
loop_
_entity.id
_entity.type
_entity.pdbx_description
1 polymer ?
#
loop_
_entity_poly.entity_id
_entity_poly.type
_entity_poly.pdbx_seq_one_letter_code
_entity_poly.pdbx_strand_id
1 'polypeptide(L)'
;MREETLPGETIGAGESAPWASADPMLEQVGRWLRRVHDLTADFPAPADEHWFIGGTVQPGLIVGHQDAAPYNAVVDGDRLVGFCDWDIAGPSTREWDLAFSALSWVPLASPWDGTRSDHGEQSRRLQLLLDAYGYDGDRHAFSTVVPQRARRQAGVIRSMAEAGDPASIGLLPVAEMLERSATDLEALPATFWNP
;
A
#
# COMPACT_ATOMS: atom_id res chain seq x y z
N MET A 1 15.38 -1.85 23.85
CA MET A 1 15.01 -0.82 22.86
C MET A 1 14.00 0.10 23.56
N ARG A 2 14.17 1.42 23.54
CA ARG A 2 13.12 2.34 24.02
C ARG A 2 12.30 2.70 22.79
N GLU A 3 11.02 2.37 22.79
CA GLU A 3 10.09 2.82 21.78
C GLU A 3 9.73 4.27 22.10
N GLU A 4 10.07 5.19 21.21
CA GLU A 4 9.60 6.57 21.29
C GLU A 4 8.29 6.68 20.52
N THR A 5 7.27 7.27 21.15
CA THR A 5 5.95 7.46 20.53
C THR A 5 6.01 8.55 19.47
N LEU A 6 5.48 8.29 18.27
CA LEU A 6 5.22 9.34 17.29
C LEU A 6 4.05 10.20 17.79
N PRO A 7 4.21 11.54 17.90
CA PRO A 7 3.10 12.41 18.24
C PRO A 7 2.11 12.46 17.07
N GLY A 8 0.84 12.14 17.32
CA GLY A 8 -0.22 12.18 16.32
C GLY A 8 -1.35 11.19 16.62
N GLU A 9 -2.33 11.16 15.73
CA GLU A 9 -3.50 10.27 15.76
C GLU A 9 -3.40 9.24 14.63
N THR A 10 -3.92 8.04 14.86
CA THR A 10 -4.16 7.01 13.82
C THR A 10 -5.66 6.86 13.60
N ILE A 11 -6.07 6.10 12.57
CA ILE A 11 -7.50 5.76 12.44
C ILE A 11 -7.92 4.88 13.62
N GLY A 12 -8.68 5.43 14.55
CA GLY A 12 -9.34 4.66 15.60
C GLY A 12 -10.40 3.73 15.02
N ALA A 13 -10.62 2.57 15.65
CA ALA A 13 -11.64 1.63 15.23
C ALA A 13 -13.03 2.30 15.24
N GLY A 14 -13.64 2.46 14.06
CA GLY A 14 -14.97 3.06 13.90
C GLY A 14 -15.00 4.58 13.78
N GLU A 15 -13.84 5.24 13.69
CA GLU A 15 -13.77 6.69 13.51
C GLU A 15 -13.77 7.09 12.04
N SER A 16 -14.43 8.20 11.72
CA SER A 16 -14.30 8.77 10.37
C SER A 16 -12.94 9.45 10.26
N ALA A 17 -12.23 9.15 9.17
CA ALA A 17 -10.94 9.76 8.85
C ALA A 17 -11.06 10.55 7.53
N PRO A 18 -11.71 11.73 7.50
CA PRO A 18 -11.87 12.50 6.27
C PRO A 18 -10.55 12.84 5.58
N TRP A 19 -9.47 12.96 6.38
CA TRP A 19 -8.13 13.19 5.88
C TRP A 19 -7.63 12.06 4.97
N ALA A 20 -8.06 10.81 5.18
CA ALA A 20 -7.61 9.66 4.39
C ALA A 20 -8.06 9.76 2.91
N SER A 21 -9.18 10.46 2.67
CA SER A 21 -9.68 10.73 1.33
C SER A 21 -9.24 12.09 0.78
N ALA A 22 -8.54 12.91 1.54
CA ALA A 22 -8.13 14.26 1.11
C ALA A 22 -6.92 14.22 0.17
N ASP A 23 -6.99 14.94 -0.95
CA ASP A 23 -5.88 15.06 -1.91
C ASP A 23 -4.56 15.53 -1.27
N PRO A 24 -4.53 16.57 -0.39
CA PRO A 24 -3.27 16.98 0.26
C PRO A 24 -2.62 15.89 1.10
N MET A 25 -3.41 14.98 1.69
CA MET A 25 -2.87 13.84 2.43
C MET A 25 -2.27 12.81 1.46
N LEU A 26 -2.98 12.50 0.36
CA LEU A 26 -2.48 11.58 -0.67
C LEU A 26 -1.14 12.03 -1.25
N GLU A 27 -0.98 13.33 -1.48
CA GLU A 27 0.29 13.88 -1.93
C GLU A 27 1.41 13.74 -0.88
N GLN A 28 1.10 13.93 0.40
CA GLN A 28 2.07 13.73 1.48
C GLN A 28 2.50 12.27 1.56
N VAL A 29 1.57 11.32 1.38
CA VAL A 29 1.87 9.89 1.30
C VAL A 29 2.82 9.59 0.13
N GLY A 30 2.54 10.10 -1.07
CA GLY A 30 3.42 9.92 -2.23
C GLY A 30 4.84 10.44 -1.98
N ARG A 31 4.97 11.65 -1.42
CA ARG A 31 6.27 12.25 -1.06
C ARG A 31 6.99 11.45 0.03
N TRP A 32 6.25 10.94 1.02
CA TRP A 32 6.80 10.12 2.10
C TRP A 32 7.34 8.79 1.57
N LEU A 33 6.57 8.09 0.75
CA LEU A 33 6.98 6.83 0.11
C LEU A 33 8.25 7.03 -0.71
N ARG A 34 8.33 8.12 -1.49
CA ARG A 34 9.53 8.45 -2.25
C ARG A 34 10.75 8.60 -1.35
N ARG A 35 10.60 9.37 -0.28
CA ARG A 35 11.68 9.60 0.69
C ARG A 35 12.14 8.30 1.33
N VAL A 36 11.22 7.43 1.75
CA VAL A 36 11.57 6.13 2.34
C VAL A 36 12.28 5.25 1.34
N HIS A 37 11.75 5.09 0.13
CA HIS A 37 12.37 4.26 -0.90
C HIS A 37 13.77 4.76 -1.29
N ASP A 38 14.00 6.07 -1.32
CA ASP A 38 15.32 6.65 -1.58
C ASP A 38 16.30 6.36 -0.42
N LEU A 39 15.83 6.43 0.83
CA LEU A 39 16.64 6.13 2.01
C LEU A 39 16.99 4.64 2.13
N THR A 40 16.11 3.75 1.66
CA THR A 40 16.28 2.30 1.79
C THR A 40 16.85 1.62 0.56
N ALA A 41 17.08 2.34 -0.54
CA ALA A 41 17.67 1.80 -1.77
C ALA A 41 19.08 1.24 -1.56
N ASP A 42 19.84 1.83 -0.66
CA ASP A 42 21.21 1.42 -0.31
C ASP A 42 21.27 0.81 1.10
N PHE A 43 20.16 0.24 1.59
CA PHE A 43 20.11 -0.35 2.93
C PHE A 43 21.17 -1.47 3.05
N PRO A 44 22.14 -1.36 3.98
CA PRO A 44 23.22 -2.33 4.11
C PRO A 44 22.73 -3.55 4.89
N ALA A 45 21.99 -4.41 4.20
CA ALA A 45 21.48 -5.67 4.72
C ALA A 45 22.62 -6.55 5.30
N PRO A 46 22.50 -7.02 6.55
CA PRO A 46 23.39 -8.04 7.09
C PRO A 46 23.32 -9.34 6.29
N ALA A 47 24.40 -10.12 6.29
CA ALA A 47 24.45 -11.39 5.57
C ALA A 47 23.48 -12.45 6.12
N ASP A 48 23.05 -12.29 7.38
CA ASP A 48 22.08 -13.11 8.09
C ASP A 48 20.70 -12.44 8.21
N GLU A 49 20.36 -11.56 7.27
CA GLU A 49 19.04 -10.95 7.23
C GLU A 49 17.92 -12.00 7.11
N HIS A 50 16.84 -11.75 7.86
CA HIS A 50 15.63 -12.55 7.82
C HIS A 50 14.44 -11.62 7.78
N TRP A 51 13.77 -11.59 6.63
CA TRP A 51 12.55 -10.81 6.43
C TRP A 51 11.34 -11.74 6.44
N PHE A 52 10.24 -11.24 7.00
CA PHE A 52 8.97 -11.96 6.97
C PHE A 52 8.49 -12.16 5.53
N ILE A 53 8.69 -11.16 4.66
CA ILE A 53 8.40 -11.19 3.23
C ILE A 53 9.54 -10.58 2.40
N GLY A 54 9.52 -10.79 1.07
CA GLY A 54 10.46 -10.14 0.15
C GLY A 54 11.80 -10.87 -0.08
N GLY A 55 12.15 -11.86 0.75
CA GLY A 55 13.35 -12.68 0.56
C GLY A 55 14.63 -11.95 0.99
N THR A 56 15.63 -11.88 0.12
CA THR A 56 16.94 -11.24 0.38
C THR A 56 17.01 -9.90 -0.35
N VAL A 57 17.54 -8.85 0.27
CA VAL A 57 17.83 -7.58 -0.39
C VAL A 57 18.86 -7.82 -1.49
N GLN A 58 18.54 -7.35 -2.70
CA GLN A 58 19.40 -7.45 -3.88
C GLN A 58 19.61 -6.06 -4.48
N PRO A 59 20.71 -5.84 -5.23
CA PRO A 59 20.93 -4.57 -5.94
C PRO A 59 19.71 -4.16 -6.75
N GLY A 60 19.24 -2.92 -6.56
CA GLY A 60 18.07 -2.36 -7.23
C GLY A 60 16.74 -2.55 -6.48
N LEU A 61 16.73 -3.28 -5.37
CA LEU A 61 15.59 -3.33 -4.46
C LEU A 61 15.68 -2.25 -3.38
N ILE A 62 14.53 -1.84 -2.88
CA ILE A 62 14.38 -1.02 -1.68
C ILE A 62 13.91 -1.91 -0.51
N VAL A 63 14.03 -1.43 0.72
CA VAL A 63 13.24 -1.98 1.83
C VAL A 63 11.94 -1.18 1.90
N GLY A 64 10.85 -1.82 1.49
CA GLY A 64 9.53 -1.21 1.40
C GLY A 64 8.74 -1.44 2.67
N HIS A 65 7.76 -0.58 2.94
CA HIS A 65 6.92 -0.72 4.13
C HIS A 65 5.91 -1.86 3.98
N GLN A 66 5.51 -2.19 2.74
CA GLN A 66 4.55 -3.23 2.36
C GLN A 66 3.10 -3.03 2.82
N ASP A 67 2.86 -2.15 3.80
CA ASP A 67 1.56 -1.85 4.41
C ASP A 67 1.38 -0.36 4.79
N ALA A 68 1.86 0.55 3.94
CA ALA A 68 1.66 1.99 4.11
C ALA A 68 0.22 2.40 3.75
N ALA A 69 -0.77 1.87 4.48
CA ALA A 69 -2.19 2.10 4.30
C ALA A 69 -2.76 3.12 5.31
N PRO A 70 -3.97 3.68 5.08
CA PRO A 70 -4.54 4.70 5.97
C PRO A 70 -4.61 4.29 7.44
N TYR A 71 -4.89 3.03 7.74
CA TYR A 71 -4.98 2.54 9.13
C TYR A 71 -3.63 2.53 9.87
N ASN A 72 -2.51 2.57 9.14
CA ASN A 72 -1.15 2.64 9.69
C ASN A 72 -0.56 4.06 9.65
N ALA A 73 -1.28 5.04 9.11
CA ALA A 73 -0.81 6.41 9.03
C ALA A 73 -0.96 7.13 10.38
N VAL A 74 0.07 7.86 10.77
CA VAL A 74 0.07 8.77 11.92
C VAL A 74 -0.03 10.20 11.40
N VAL A 75 -1.03 10.94 11.86
CA VAL A 75 -1.32 12.31 11.40
C VAL A 75 -1.35 13.30 12.57
N ASP A 76 -0.97 14.54 12.30
CA ASP A 76 -1.04 15.68 13.23
C ASP A 76 -1.79 16.80 12.52
N GLY A 77 -3.11 16.85 12.74
CA GLY A 77 -4.03 17.69 11.97
C GLY A 77 -4.10 17.27 10.50
N ASP A 78 -3.61 18.14 9.60
CA ASP A 78 -3.53 17.89 8.16
C ASP A 78 -2.16 17.38 7.70
N ARG A 79 -1.22 17.19 8.64
CA ARG A 79 0.15 16.75 8.35
C ARG A 79 0.32 15.25 8.54
N LEU A 80 0.86 14.56 7.55
CA LEU A 80 1.38 13.20 7.70
C LEU A 80 2.67 13.23 8.54
N VAL A 81 2.67 12.52 9.66
CA VAL A 81 3.85 12.32 10.50
C VAL A 81 4.67 11.13 10.01
N GLY A 82 4.00 10.05 9.60
CA GLY A 82 4.62 8.86 9.03
C GLY A 82 3.70 7.65 9.12
N PHE A 83 4.29 6.46 9.00
CA PHE A 83 3.60 5.19 9.15
C PHE A 83 4.22 4.37 10.28
N CYS A 84 3.35 3.74 11.07
CA CYS A 84 3.71 2.68 11.99
C CYS A 84 3.56 1.31 11.32
N ASP A 85 3.91 0.25 12.06
CA ASP A 85 3.74 -1.14 11.64
C ASP A 85 4.70 -1.60 10.52
N TRP A 86 5.99 -1.66 10.87
CA TRP A 86 7.08 -2.09 10.00
C TRP A 86 7.35 -3.60 10.07
N ASP A 87 6.46 -4.38 10.69
CA ASP A 87 6.65 -5.81 10.97
C ASP A 87 6.74 -6.67 9.69
N ILE A 88 6.09 -6.22 8.62
CA ILE A 88 6.14 -6.82 7.29
C ILE A 88 7.00 -6.03 6.30
N ALA A 89 7.78 -5.07 6.76
CA ALA A 89 8.74 -4.39 5.89
C ALA A 89 9.71 -5.42 5.28
N GLY A 90 10.20 -5.16 4.07
CA GLY A 90 11.13 -6.08 3.42
C GLY A 90 11.53 -5.70 2.00
N PRO A 91 12.40 -6.51 1.37
CA PRO A 91 12.89 -6.27 0.02
C PRO A 91 11.74 -6.13 -0.98
N SER A 92 11.79 -5.10 -1.80
CA SER A 92 10.73 -4.79 -2.76
C SER A 92 11.22 -3.97 -3.95
N THR A 93 10.44 -3.97 -5.03
CA THR A 93 10.56 -2.90 -6.03
C THR A 93 9.72 -1.70 -5.59
N ARG A 94 10.04 -0.53 -6.15
CA ARG A 94 9.28 0.70 -5.87
C ARG A 94 7.82 0.56 -6.30
N GLU A 95 7.58 -0.05 -7.45
CA GLU A 95 6.26 -0.28 -8.02
C GLU A 95 5.44 -1.25 -7.16
N TRP A 96 6.07 -2.29 -6.61
CA TRP A 96 5.39 -3.28 -5.78
C TRP A 96 4.90 -2.69 -4.45
N ASP A 97 5.73 -1.87 -3.80
CA ASP A 97 5.35 -1.19 -2.57
C ASP A 97 4.29 -0.10 -2.81
N LEU A 98 4.46 0.68 -3.88
CA LEU A 98 3.48 1.68 -4.32
C LEU A 98 2.13 1.04 -4.68
N ALA A 99 2.12 -0.15 -5.26
CA ALA A 99 0.90 -0.83 -5.68
C ALA A 99 -0.05 -1.09 -4.51
N PHE A 100 0.47 -1.42 -3.32
CA PHE A 100 -0.38 -1.61 -2.14
C PHE A 100 -0.90 -0.28 -1.57
N SER A 101 -0.08 0.76 -1.60
CA SER A 101 -0.52 2.12 -1.23
C SER A 101 -1.60 2.62 -2.21
N ALA A 102 -1.46 2.35 -3.50
CA ALA A 102 -2.50 2.67 -4.48
C ALA A 102 -3.81 1.92 -4.19
N LEU A 103 -3.74 0.62 -3.84
CA LEU A 103 -4.92 -0.16 -3.46
C LEU A 103 -5.72 0.47 -2.31
N SER A 104 -5.01 0.96 -1.29
CA SER A 104 -5.61 1.44 -0.04
C SER A 104 -5.97 2.93 -0.04
N TRP A 105 -5.22 3.79 -0.74
CA TRP A 105 -5.41 5.25 -0.75
C TRP A 105 -6.19 5.80 -1.96
N VAL A 106 -6.22 5.07 -3.07
CA VAL A 106 -6.90 5.44 -4.34
C VAL A 106 -8.28 4.76 -4.44
N PRO A 107 -8.91 4.46 -3.30
CA PRO A 107 -9.88 3.37 -3.09
C PRO A 107 -10.05 2.40 -4.29
N LEU A 108 -8.97 1.73 -4.70
CA LEU A 108 -9.01 0.76 -5.81
C LEU A 108 -9.51 -0.61 -5.34
N ALA A 109 -9.58 -0.84 -4.03
CA ALA A 109 -10.22 -2.01 -3.47
C ALA A 109 -11.74 -1.99 -3.75
N SER A 110 -12.30 -3.13 -4.16
CA SER A 110 -13.73 -3.28 -4.40
C SER A 110 -14.49 -2.96 -3.11
N PRO A 111 -15.51 -2.07 -3.16
CA PRO A 111 -16.22 -1.67 -1.97
C PRO A 111 -17.03 -2.84 -1.40
N TRP A 112 -17.10 -2.92 -0.08
CA TRP A 112 -17.76 -4.00 0.66
C TRP A 112 -19.26 -4.05 0.42
N ASP A 113 -19.87 -2.90 0.17
CA ASP A 113 -21.30 -2.75 -0.09
C ASP A 113 -21.65 -2.89 -1.59
N GLY A 114 -20.67 -3.17 -2.45
CA GLY A 114 -20.86 -3.31 -3.89
C GLY A 114 -21.22 -2.00 -4.60
N THR A 115 -21.00 -0.85 -3.96
CA THR A 115 -21.20 0.45 -4.61
C THR A 115 -20.34 0.61 -5.86
N ARG A 116 -20.84 1.36 -6.84
CA ARG A 116 -20.10 1.60 -8.07
C ARG A 116 -18.98 2.60 -7.81
N SER A 117 -17.76 2.21 -8.18
CA SER A 117 -16.59 3.09 -8.15
C SER A 117 -16.68 4.20 -9.21
N ASP A 118 -16.25 5.41 -8.85
CA ASP A 118 -15.97 6.47 -9.81
C ASP A 118 -14.55 6.27 -10.38
N HIS A 119 -14.47 5.57 -11.50
CA HIS A 119 -13.19 5.27 -12.15
C HIS A 119 -12.46 6.52 -12.66
N GLY A 120 -13.17 7.62 -12.95
CA GLY A 120 -12.53 8.87 -13.34
C GLY A 120 -11.77 9.48 -12.17
N GLU A 121 -12.41 9.52 -11.01
CA GLU A 121 -11.79 10.01 -9.78
C GLU A 121 -10.68 9.10 -9.27
N GLN A 122 -10.86 7.77 -9.33
CA GLN A 122 -9.80 6.81 -9.01
C GLN A 122 -8.58 6.98 -9.92
N SER A 123 -8.78 7.13 -11.23
CA SER A 123 -7.69 7.40 -12.18
C SER A 123 -6.96 8.69 -11.83
N ARG A 124 -7.69 9.80 -11.59
CA ARG A 124 -7.12 11.10 -11.20
C ARG A 124 -6.28 10.99 -9.92
N ARG A 125 -6.79 10.31 -8.90
CA ARG A 125 -6.09 10.10 -7.62
C ARG A 125 -4.87 9.20 -7.76
N LEU A 126 -4.91 8.18 -8.63
CA LEU A 126 -3.73 7.39 -8.95
C LEU A 126 -2.64 8.28 -9.55
N GLN A 127 -2.99 9.14 -10.52
CA GLN A 127 -2.03 10.08 -11.09
C GLN A 127 -1.47 11.04 -10.02
N LEU A 128 -2.32 11.56 -9.14
CA LEU A 128 -1.89 12.44 -8.04
C LEU A 128 -0.85 11.75 -7.12
N LEU A 129 -1.09 10.49 -6.73
CA LEU A 129 -0.16 9.72 -5.92
C LEU A 129 1.19 9.52 -6.66
N LEU A 130 1.15 9.12 -7.93
CA LEU A 130 2.34 8.88 -8.75
C LEU A 130 3.12 10.17 -9.03
N ASP A 131 2.43 11.29 -9.24
CA ASP A 131 3.03 12.62 -9.41
C ASP A 131 3.72 13.07 -8.12
N ALA A 132 3.05 12.94 -6.97
CA ALA A 132 3.62 13.32 -5.68
C ALA A 132 4.82 12.45 -5.27
N TYR A 133 4.81 11.17 -5.65
CA TYR A 133 5.97 10.28 -5.53
C TYR A 133 7.11 10.65 -6.50
N GLY A 134 6.80 11.34 -7.60
CA GLY A 134 7.73 11.60 -8.68
C GLY A 134 8.08 10.33 -9.46
N TYR A 135 7.09 9.50 -9.75
CA TYR A 135 7.25 8.27 -10.53
C TYR A 135 7.44 8.63 -12.01
N ASP A 136 8.59 8.25 -12.56
CA ASP A 136 9.05 8.54 -13.92
C ASP A 136 9.10 7.30 -14.83
N GLY A 137 8.73 6.12 -14.30
CA GLY A 137 8.59 4.89 -15.06
C GLY A 137 7.30 4.80 -15.88
N ASP A 138 7.07 3.65 -16.49
CA ASP A 138 5.83 3.37 -17.22
C ASP A 138 4.65 3.23 -16.24
N ARG A 139 3.71 4.18 -16.28
CA ARG A 139 2.50 4.16 -15.45
C ARG A 139 1.54 3.05 -15.86
N HIS A 140 1.58 2.62 -17.12
CA HIS A 140 0.76 1.50 -17.58
C HIS A 140 1.16 0.19 -16.88
N ALA A 141 2.38 0.07 -16.35
CA ALA A 141 2.79 -1.08 -15.55
C ALA A 141 1.90 -1.30 -14.31
N PHE A 142 1.26 -0.24 -13.77
CA PHE A 142 0.31 -0.33 -12.66
C PHE A 142 -0.95 -1.15 -13.00
N SER A 143 -1.32 -1.25 -14.29
CA SER A 143 -2.38 -2.16 -14.74
C SER A 143 -2.11 -3.63 -14.41
N THR A 144 -0.83 -3.98 -14.23
CA THR A 144 -0.39 -5.34 -13.94
C THR A 144 0.04 -5.49 -12.48
N VAL A 145 0.85 -4.56 -11.96
CA VAL A 145 1.40 -4.71 -10.60
C VAL A 145 0.34 -4.57 -9.51
N VAL A 146 -0.68 -3.74 -9.70
CA VAL A 146 -1.74 -3.52 -8.69
C VAL A 146 -2.61 -4.78 -8.48
N PRO A 147 -3.18 -5.40 -9.54
CA PRO A 147 -3.88 -6.68 -9.38
C PRO A 147 -3.00 -7.81 -8.82
N GLN A 148 -1.75 -7.90 -9.27
CA GLN A 148 -0.81 -8.91 -8.77
C GLN A 148 -0.53 -8.73 -7.27
N ARG A 149 -0.32 -7.49 -6.81
CA ARG A 149 -0.10 -7.16 -5.41
C ARG A 149 -1.32 -7.51 -4.55
N ALA A 150 -2.53 -7.23 -5.04
CA ALA A 150 -3.79 -7.60 -4.38
C ALA A 150 -3.92 -9.11 -4.21
N ARG A 151 -3.71 -9.90 -5.29
CA ARG A 151 -3.74 -11.36 -5.21
C ARG A 151 -2.66 -11.93 -4.31
N ARG A 152 -1.45 -11.36 -4.32
CA ARG A 152 -0.38 -11.80 -3.43
C ARG A 152 -0.77 -11.60 -1.97
N GLN A 153 -1.37 -10.45 -1.62
CA GLN A 153 -1.85 -10.20 -0.26
C GLN A 153 -2.94 -11.20 0.14
N ALA A 154 -3.93 -11.42 -0.71
CA ALA A 154 -4.99 -12.40 -0.46
C ALA A 154 -4.43 -13.81 -0.26
N GLY A 155 -3.46 -14.22 -1.09
CA GLY A 155 -2.78 -15.51 -0.98
C GLY A 155 -2.06 -15.68 0.37
N VAL A 156 -1.35 -14.65 0.83
CA VAL A 156 -0.67 -14.68 2.15
C VAL A 156 -1.70 -14.85 3.28
N ILE A 157 -2.78 -14.07 3.27
CA ILE A 157 -3.86 -14.18 4.27
C ILE A 157 -4.44 -15.60 4.27
N ARG A 158 -4.76 -16.15 3.09
CA ARG A 158 -5.31 -17.51 2.98
C ARG A 158 -4.35 -18.57 3.49
N SER A 159 -3.08 -18.53 3.09
CA SER A 159 -2.10 -19.52 3.53
C SER A 159 -1.88 -19.48 5.06
N MET A 160 -1.85 -18.30 5.67
CA MET A 160 -1.74 -18.19 7.14
C MET A 160 -3.02 -18.66 7.85
N ALA A 161 -4.20 -18.37 7.29
CA ALA A 161 -5.47 -18.87 7.81
C ALA A 161 -5.57 -20.40 7.73
N GLU A 162 -5.12 -21.01 6.63
CA GLU A 162 -5.03 -22.46 6.45
C GLU A 162 -4.05 -23.11 7.44
N ALA A 163 -2.98 -22.38 7.81
CA ALA A 163 -2.05 -22.79 8.87
C ALA A 163 -2.62 -22.61 10.29
N GLY A 164 -3.83 -22.07 10.43
CA GLY A 164 -4.53 -21.93 11.71
C GLY A 164 -4.25 -20.62 12.44
N ASP A 165 -3.64 -19.62 11.80
CA ASP A 165 -3.40 -18.31 12.41
C ASP A 165 -4.74 -17.57 12.66
N PRO A 166 -5.11 -17.26 13.92
CA PRO A 166 -6.41 -16.66 14.23
C PRO A 166 -6.62 -15.28 13.61
N ALA A 167 -5.57 -14.46 13.53
CA ALA A 167 -5.67 -13.11 12.94
C ALA A 167 -5.99 -13.21 11.44
N SER A 168 -5.28 -14.08 10.73
CA SER A 168 -5.48 -14.33 9.30
C SER A 168 -6.85 -14.95 8.99
N ILE A 169 -7.36 -15.83 9.86
CA ILE A 169 -8.74 -16.33 9.75
C ILE A 169 -9.75 -15.17 9.80
N GLY A 170 -9.54 -14.20 10.69
CA GLY A 170 -10.36 -12.99 10.77
C GLY A 170 -10.29 -12.10 9.52
N LEU A 171 -9.20 -12.19 8.75
CA LEU A 171 -8.96 -11.41 7.54
C LEU A 171 -9.42 -12.11 6.25
N LEU A 172 -10.02 -13.30 6.31
CA LEU A 172 -10.55 -13.98 5.11
C LEU A 172 -11.51 -13.12 4.27
N PRO A 173 -12.39 -12.29 4.86
CA PRO A 173 -13.22 -11.37 4.07
C PRO A 173 -12.40 -10.29 3.33
N VAL A 174 -11.27 -9.86 3.90
CA VAL A 174 -10.32 -8.93 3.25
C VAL A 174 -9.62 -9.62 2.08
N ALA A 175 -9.22 -10.89 2.24
CA ALA A 175 -8.64 -11.67 1.14
C ALA A 175 -9.61 -11.79 -0.05
N GLU A 176 -10.89 -12.07 0.22
CA GLU A 176 -11.92 -12.13 -0.82
C GLU A 176 -12.12 -10.77 -1.51
N MET A 177 -12.14 -9.68 -0.74
CA MET A 177 -12.19 -8.32 -1.29
C MET A 177 -11.01 -8.04 -2.23
N LEU A 178 -9.79 -8.41 -1.84
CA LEU A 178 -8.58 -8.20 -2.64
C LEU A 178 -8.60 -9.02 -3.94
N GLU A 179 -9.11 -10.24 -3.92
CA GLU A 179 -9.27 -11.08 -5.12
C GLU A 179 -10.29 -10.50 -6.11
N ARG A 180 -11.43 -9.98 -5.59
CA ARG A 180 -12.39 -9.25 -6.41
C ARG A 180 -11.77 -7.98 -6.98
N SER A 181 -11.06 -7.22 -6.15
CA SER A 181 -10.37 -5.98 -6.57
C SER A 181 -9.40 -6.25 -7.71
N ALA A 182 -8.60 -7.31 -7.61
CA ALA A 182 -7.69 -7.70 -8.68
C ALA A 182 -8.43 -7.98 -10.00
N THR A 183 -9.56 -8.67 -9.94
CA THR A 183 -10.38 -9.01 -11.11
C THR A 183 -11.02 -7.76 -11.72
N ASP A 184 -11.55 -6.86 -10.89
CA ASP A 184 -12.15 -5.59 -11.33
C ASP A 184 -11.12 -4.68 -12.00
N LEU A 185 -9.92 -4.58 -11.42
CA LEU A 185 -8.83 -3.74 -11.92
C LEU A 185 -8.28 -4.25 -13.26
N GLU A 186 -8.23 -5.56 -13.48
CA GLU A 186 -7.83 -6.16 -14.77
C GLU A 186 -8.83 -5.87 -15.89
N ALA A 187 -10.10 -5.60 -15.54
CA ALA A 187 -11.14 -5.24 -16.51
C ALA A 187 -11.11 -3.75 -16.90
N LEU A 188 -10.31 -2.92 -16.21
CA LEU A 188 -10.23 -1.49 -16.52
C LEU A 188 -9.52 -1.23 -17.85
N PRO A 189 -10.00 -0.24 -18.64
CA PRO A 189 -9.36 0.11 -19.90
C PRO A 189 -7.97 0.74 -19.69
N ALA A 190 -7.10 0.65 -20.68
CA ALA A 190 -5.76 1.25 -20.63
C ALA A 190 -5.76 2.76 -20.31
N THR A 191 -6.80 3.48 -20.75
CA THR A 191 -7.00 4.92 -20.46
C THR A 191 -7.22 5.23 -18.98
N PHE A 192 -7.52 4.23 -18.14
CA PHE A 192 -7.57 4.43 -16.69
C PHE A 192 -6.16 4.62 -16.11
N TRP A 193 -5.19 3.83 -16.58
CA TRP A 193 -3.83 3.78 -16.04
C TRP A 193 -2.93 4.87 -16.61
N ASN A 194 -3.23 5.32 -17.82
CA ASN A 194 -2.54 6.40 -18.52
C ASN A 194 -3.57 7.26 -19.27
N PRO A 195 -4.25 8.18 -18.56
CA PRO A 195 -5.33 9.01 -19.10
C PRO A 195 -4.85 10.10 -20.07
#